data_AF-A0A3D5YIT3-F1
#
_entry.id   AF-A0A3D5YIT3-F1
#
_cell.length_a   1.000
_cell.length_b   1.000
_cell.length_c   1.000
_cell.angle_alpha   90.00
_cell.angle_beta   90.00
_cell.angle_gamma   90.00
#
_symmetry.space_group_name_H-M   'P 1'
#
loop_
_entity.id
_entity.type
_entity.pdbx_description
1 polymer ?
#
loop_
_entity_poly.entity_id
_entity_poly.type
_entity_poly.pdbx_seq_one_letter_code
_entity_poly.pdbx_strand_id
1 'polypeptide(L)'
;MKLIVDIAQRYAKMRAHTAAHLLHAQLGTIFSETKQAGSFVDEDYLRLDFAADRALTGEELLEIQKTINHLIYAALPVENFETSYDEAIKL
;
A
#
# COMPACT_ATOMS: atom_id res chain seq x y z
N MET A 1 16.15 -5.11 31.29
CA MET A 1 15.21 -4.11 30.73
C MET A 1 14.26 -4.83 29.79
N LYS A 2 12.94 -4.69 29.97
CA LYS A 2 11.93 -5.29 29.08
C LYS A 2 11.27 -4.16 28.29
N LEU A 3 11.43 -4.16 26.97
CA LEU A 3 10.78 -3.21 26.08
C LEU A 3 9.40 -3.76 25.70
N ILE A 4 8.39 -2.89 25.68
CA ILE A 4 7.01 -3.23 25.36
C ILE A 4 6.57 -2.37 24.18
N VAL A 5 5.97 -3.00 23.18
CA VAL A 5 5.41 -2.32 22.01
C VAL A 5 4.00 -1.85 22.36
N ASP A 6 3.65 -0.62 21.96
CA ASP A 6 2.26 -0.20 21.94
C ASP A 6 1.51 -0.96 20.84
N ILE A 7 0.63 -1.86 21.27
CA ILE A 7 -0.11 -2.77 20.39
C ILE A 7 -1.11 -2.00 19.51
N ALA A 8 -1.77 -0.97 20.05
CA ALA A 8 -2.77 -0.21 19.29
C ALA A 8 -2.09 0.54 18.14
N GLN A 9 -0.98 1.23 18.43
CA GLN A 9 -0.17 1.89 17.41
C GLN A 9 0.38 0.89 16.39
N ARG A 10 0.89 -0.27 16.85
CA ARG A 10 1.43 -1.30 15.95
C ARG A 10 0.39 -1.77 14.94
N TYR A 11 -0.84 -2.05 15.37
CA TYR A 11 -1.92 -2.46 14.47
C TYR A 11 -2.37 -1.33 13.53
N ALA A 12 -2.40 -0.09 13.99
CA ALA A 12 -2.72 1.05 13.13
C ALA A 12 -1.70 1.17 11.98
N LYS A 13 -0.40 1.09 12.31
CA LYS A 13 0.68 1.11 11.31
C LYS A 13 0.64 -0.11 10.37
N MET A 14 0.23 -1.29 10.83
CA MET A 14 0.02 -2.46 9.94
C MET A 14 -1.07 -2.20 8.91
N ARG A 15 -2.23 -1.70 9.33
CA ARG A 15 -3.34 -1.40 8.40
C ARG A 15 -2.94 -0.35 7.38
N ALA A 16 -2.30 0.73 7.83
CA ALA A 16 -1.84 1.80 6.95
C ALA A 16 -0.75 1.31 5.98
N HIS A 17 0.16 0.44 6.42
CA HIS A 17 1.16 -0.17 5.53
C HIS A 17 0.51 -1.04 4.45
N THR A 18 -0.42 -1.92 4.81
CA THR A 18 -1.14 -2.74 3.81
C THR A 18 -1.94 -1.87 2.84
N ALA A 19 -2.59 -0.80 3.34
CA ALA A 19 -3.31 0.14 2.49
C ALA A 19 -2.39 0.87 1.49
N ALA A 20 -1.14 1.17 1.86
CA ALA A 20 -0.17 1.75 0.94
C ALA A 20 0.15 0.82 -0.24
N HIS A 21 0.26 -0.50 -0.01
CA HIS A 21 0.44 -1.49 -1.09
C HIS A 21 -0.76 -1.55 -2.03
N LEU A 22 -1.97 -1.57 -1.46
CA LEU A 22 -3.20 -1.55 -2.26
C LEU A 22 -3.29 -0.27 -3.12
N LEU A 23 -2.97 0.88 -2.54
CA LEU A 23 -2.92 2.15 -3.26
C LEU A 23 -1.89 2.13 -4.39
N HIS A 24 -0.67 1.66 -4.11
CA HIS A 24 0.38 1.56 -5.12
C HIS A 24 -0.03 0.64 -6.29
N ALA A 25 -0.63 -0.51 -5.98
CA ALA A 25 -1.14 -1.43 -7.01
C ALA A 25 -2.22 -0.79 -7.88
N GLN A 26 -3.17 -0.06 -7.29
CA GLN A 26 -4.22 0.64 -8.05
C GLN A 26 -3.66 1.79 -8.90
N LEU A 27 -2.69 2.55 -8.39
CA LEU A 27 -2.03 3.59 -9.18
C LEU A 27 -1.34 3.02 -10.43
N GLY A 28 -0.75 1.83 -10.34
CA GLY A 28 -0.14 1.13 -11.48
C GLY A 28 -1.12 0.75 -12.60
N THR A 29 -2.42 0.63 -12.29
CA THR A 29 -3.46 0.39 -13.32
C THR A 29 -3.80 1.65 -14.14
N ILE A 30 -3.51 2.84 -13.60
CA ILE A 30 -3.76 4.13 -14.24
C ILE A 30 -2.48 4.65 -14.91
N PHE A 31 -1.36 4.53 -14.20
CA PHE A 31 -0.05 5.00 -14.61
C PHE A 31 0.91 3.81 -14.71
N SER A 32 1.01 3.20 -15.88
CA SER A 32 1.77 1.94 -16.07
C SER A 32 3.24 2.04 -15.69
N GLU A 33 3.87 3.19 -15.91
CA GLU A 33 5.28 3.46 -15.59
C GLU A 33 5.46 4.12 -14.21
N THR A 34 4.42 4.13 -13.37
CA THR A 34 4.50 4.75 -12.05
C THR A 34 5.53 4.03 -11.18
N LYS A 35 6.25 4.83 -10.41
CA LYS A 35 7.17 4.35 -9.38
C LYS A 35 6.89 5.12 -8.11
N GLN A 36 6.94 4.41 -6.98
CA GLN A 36 6.97 5.04 -5.67
C GLN A 36 8.19 5.96 -5.55
N ALA A 37 7.94 7.22 -5.22
CA ALA A 37 8.95 8.25 -4.95
C ALA A 37 9.12 8.53 -3.45
N GLY A 38 8.14 8.13 -2.62
CA GLY A 38 8.15 8.33 -1.18
C GLY A 38 6.99 7.62 -0.50
N SER A 39 7.15 7.27 0.78
CA SER A 39 6.09 6.67 1.58
C SER A 39 6.23 7.09 3.03
N PHE A 40 5.12 7.49 3.64
CA PHE A 40 4.99 7.78 5.06
C PHE A 40 3.78 7.02 5.59
N VAL A 41 3.97 6.30 6.70
CA VAL A 41 2.93 5.50 7.34
C VAL A 41 2.95 5.81 8.81
N ASP A 42 1.82 6.30 9.31
CA ASP A 42 1.60 6.50 10.74
C ASP A 42 0.26 5.94 11.19
N GLU A 43 -0.06 6.10 12.45
CA GLU A 43 -1.29 5.57 13.05
C GLU A 43 -2.57 6.22 12.51
N ASP A 44 -2.52 7.50 12.16
CA ASP A 44 -3.70 8.27 11.74
C ASP A 44 -3.85 8.37 10.21
N TYR A 45 -2.74 8.35 9.46
CA TYR A 45 -2.76 8.49 8.01
C TYR A 45 -1.53 7.88 7.35
N LEU A 46 -1.64 7.70 6.03
CA LEU A 46 -0.52 7.37 5.16
C LEU A 46 -0.40 8.40 4.04
N ARG A 47 0.82 8.56 3.52
CA ARG A 47 1.11 9.33 2.31
C ARG A 47 1.95 8.47 1.38
N LEU A 48 1.56 8.38 0.12
CA LEU A 48 2.33 7.72 -0.93
C LEU A 48 2.63 8.74 -2.02
N ASP A 49 3.91 9.01 -2.23
CA ASP A 49 4.39 9.90 -3.28
C ASP A 49 4.73 9.03 -4.50
N PHE A 50 4.24 9.38 -5.70
CA PHE A 50 4.39 8.55 -6.91
C PHE A 50 4.65 9.41 -8.16
N ALA A 51 5.31 8.81 -9.15
CA ALA A 51 5.52 9.44 -10.45
C ALA A 51 4.25 9.32 -11.32
N ALA A 52 3.82 10.44 -11.89
CA ALA A 52 2.71 10.52 -12.85
C ALA A 52 2.97 11.65 -13.85
N ASP A 53 2.43 11.49 -15.06
CA ASP A 53 2.49 12.49 -16.13
C ASP A 53 1.39 13.57 -16.00
N ARG A 54 0.38 13.31 -15.16
CA ARG A 54 -0.70 14.24 -14.82
C ARG A 54 -1.25 13.98 -13.42
N ALA A 55 -2.09 14.90 -12.94
CA ALA A 55 -2.89 14.68 -11.74
C ALA A 55 -3.97 13.61 -11.98
N LEU A 56 -4.36 12.94 -10.88
CA LEU A 56 -5.55 12.09 -10.85
C LEU A 56 -6.81 12.94 -11.06
N THR A 57 -7.77 12.40 -11.81
CA THR A 57 -9.11 13.00 -11.90
C THR A 57 -9.93 12.66 -10.66
N GLY A 58 -11.03 13.40 -10.44
CA GLY A 58 -11.95 13.08 -9.35
C GLY A 58 -12.60 11.69 -9.49
N GLU A 59 -12.85 11.25 -10.71
CA GLU A 59 -13.41 9.92 -11.01
C GLU A 59 -12.41 8.81 -10.70
N GLU A 60 -11.14 8.99 -11.04
CA GLU A 60 -10.07 8.05 -10.70
C GLU A 60 -9.88 7.93 -9.19
N LEU A 61 -9.92 9.06 -8.46
CA LEU A 61 -9.85 9.04 -6.99
C LEU A 61 -11.00 8.22 -6.37
N LEU A 62 -12.22 8.39 -6.88
CA LEU A 62 -13.39 7.64 -6.42
C LEU A 62 -13.27 6.14 -6.73
N GLU A 63 -12.79 5.78 -7.92
CA GLU A 63 -12.63 4.37 -8.29
C GLU A 63 -11.50 3.69 -7.52
N ILE A 64 -10.38 4.39 -7.29
CA ILE A 64 -9.30 3.92 -6.39
C ILE A 64 -9.88 3.63 -5.00
N GLN A 65 -10.62 4.58 -4.41
CA GLN A 65 -11.20 4.43 -3.08
C GLN A 65 -12.15 3.22 -3.02
N LYS A 66 -13.02 3.08 -4.02
CA LYS A 66 -14.00 1.98 -4.10
C LYS A 66 -13.30 0.63 -4.23
N THR A 67 -12.30 0.53 -5.11
CA THR A 67 -11.57 -0.71 -5.36
C THR A 67 -10.76 -1.14 -4.14
N ILE A 68 -10.04 -0.21 -3.49
CA ILE A 68 -9.29 -0.52 -2.27
C ILE A 68 -10.24 -1.03 -1.17
N ASN A 69 -11.38 -0.37 -0.96
CA ASN A 69 -12.36 -0.85 0.03
C ASN A 69 -12.88 -2.24 -0.30
N HIS A 70 -13.16 -2.53 -1.58
CA HIS A 70 -13.56 -3.88 -2.00
C HIS A 70 -12.50 -4.93 -1.67
N LEU A 71 -11.22 -4.65 -1.94
CA LEU A 71 -10.10 -5.55 -1.61
C LEU A 71 -9.95 -5.76 -0.10
N ILE A 72 -10.17 -4.71 0.70
CA ILE A 72 -10.19 -4.81 2.17
C ILE A 72 -11.31 -5.74 2.63
N TYR A 73 -12.52 -5.60 2.09
CA TYR A 73 -13.66 -6.46 2.42
C TYR A 73 -13.48 -7.91 1.95
N ALA A 74 -12.77 -8.11 0.84
CA ALA A 74 -12.46 -9.44 0.33
C ALA A 74 -11.49 -10.22 1.23
N ALA A 75 -10.79 -9.54 2.16
CA ALA A 75 -9.88 -10.14 3.12
C ALA A 75 -8.88 -11.12 2.47
N LEU A 76 -8.30 -10.70 1.34
CA LEU A 76 -7.35 -11.51 0.59
C LEU A 76 -6.15 -11.88 1.48
N PRO A 77 -5.60 -13.11 1.33
CA PRO A 77 -4.43 -13.52 2.09
C PRO A 77 -3.22 -12.63 1.75
N VAL A 78 -2.46 -12.26 2.79
CA VAL A 78 -1.19 -11.56 2.66
C VAL A 78 -0.11 -12.49 3.18
N GLU A 79 0.80 -12.90 2.29
CA GLU A 79 1.88 -13.83 2.58
C GLU A 79 3.23 -13.14 2.44
N ASN A 80 4.20 -13.59 3.24
CA ASN A 80 5.60 -13.21 3.09
C ASN A 80 6.47 -14.46 3.28
N PHE A 81 7.56 -14.54 2.52
CA PHE A 81 8.56 -15.60 2.68
C PHE A 81 9.93 -15.08 2.26
N GLU A 82 10.97 -15.73 2.74
CA GLU A 82 12.35 -15.43 2.39
C GLU A 82 12.78 -16.30 1.20
N THR A 83 13.44 -15.69 0.21
CA THR A 83 13.92 -16.35 -1.00
C THR A 83 15.09 -15.56 -1.58
N SER A 84 15.82 -16.13 -2.55
CA SER A 84 16.88 -15.41 -3.23
C SER A 84 16.31 -14.32 -4.16
N TYR A 85 17.12 -13.30 -4.46
CA TYR A 85 16.73 -12.24 -5.40
C TYR A 85 16.35 -12.81 -6.78
N ASP A 86 17.12 -13.78 -7.27
CA ASP A 86 16.91 -14.40 -8.58
C ASP A 86 15.63 -15.24 -8.65
N GLU A 87 15.19 -15.80 -7.52
CA GLU A 87 13.90 -16.49 -7.40
C GLU A 87 12.76 -15.47 -7.28
N ALA A 88 12.94 -14.41 -6.50
CA ALA A 88 11.93 -13.36 -6.30
C ALA A 88 11.52 -12.66 -7.61
N ILE A 89 12.45 -12.42 -8.53
CA ILE A 89 12.17 -11.79 -9.83
C ILE A 89 11.28 -12.65 -10.74
N LYS A 90 11.27 -13.98 -10.54
CA LYS A 90 10.53 -14.92 -11.41
C LYS A 90 9.08 -15.14 -10.99
N LEU A 91 8.70 -14.67 -9.80
CA LEU A 91 7.34 -14.72 -9.26
C LEU A 91 6.48 -13.62 -9.89
#